data_AF-A0A9E3JJ47-F1
#
_entry.id   AF-A0A9E3JJ47-F1
#
_cell.length_a   1.000
_cell.length_b   1.000
_cell.length_c   1.000
_cell.angle_alpha   90.00
_cell.angle_beta   90.00
_cell.angle_gamma   90.00
#
_symmetry.space_group_name_H-M   'P 1'
#
loop_
_entity.id
_entity.type
_entity.pdbx_description
1 polymer ?
#
loop_
_entity_poly.entity_id
_entity_poly.type
_entity_poly.pdbx_seq_one_letter_code
_entity_poly.pdbx_strand_id
1 'polypeptide(L)'
;MTPVAMTAATTPGQRKAALLLSTMRGEDRRRLLSRLPRAAAAPLRRLLDELDAMPWPVAELADALLADEVLGLTARNSPDLERLVGLSQRLSPAWFARALAAWPGLDRNFCLALLDPPFAVGVRHELANLPTLPPKLADALKAEALALIADREPAR
;
A
#
# COMPACT_ATOMS: atom_id res chain seq x y z
N MET A 1 41.13 6.93 1.20
CA MET A 1 39.91 6.19 0.81
C MET A 1 38.79 6.61 1.76
N THR A 2 38.01 7.59 1.33
CA THR A 2 36.86 8.14 2.08
C THR A 2 35.60 7.44 1.61
N PRO A 3 34.78 6.84 2.49
CA PRO A 3 33.53 6.24 2.08
C PRO A 3 32.54 7.35 1.72
N VAL A 4 32.08 7.32 0.48
CA VAL A 4 30.98 8.14 -0.04
C VAL A 4 29.73 7.80 0.76
N ALA A 5 29.19 8.78 1.47
CA ALA A 5 27.89 8.68 2.11
C ALA A 5 26.83 8.37 1.05
N MET A 6 26.34 7.13 1.05
CA MET A 6 25.09 6.76 0.41
C MET A 6 24.02 7.73 0.93
N THR A 7 23.61 8.68 0.10
CA THR A 7 22.31 9.35 0.22
C THR A 7 21.26 8.26 0.21
N ALA A 8 20.86 7.81 1.40
CA ALA A 8 19.82 6.81 1.57
C ALA A 8 18.57 7.32 0.85
N ALA A 9 18.21 6.65 -0.24
CA ALA A 9 17.01 6.97 -0.98
C ALA A 9 15.83 6.89 -0.01
N THR A 10 15.17 8.01 0.22
CA THR A 10 14.01 8.06 1.10
C THR A 10 12.98 7.07 0.61
N THR A 11 12.60 6.12 1.48
CA THR A 11 11.64 5.08 1.09
C THR A 11 10.23 5.67 0.97
N PRO A 12 9.34 5.08 0.14
CA PRO A 12 7.94 5.48 0.10
C PRO A 12 7.27 5.48 1.48
N GLY A 13 7.61 4.52 2.34
CA GLY A 13 7.13 4.45 3.72
C GLY A 13 7.59 5.61 4.60
N GLN A 14 8.82 6.08 4.44
CA GLN A 14 9.33 7.25 5.18
C GLN A 14 8.64 8.55 4.76
N ARG A 15 8.37 8.74 3.46
CA ARG A 15 7.63 9.91 2.96
C ARG A 15 6.19 9.92 3.49
N LYS A 16 5.54 8.77 3.48
CA LYS A 16 4.20 8.59 4.05
C LYS A 16 4.18 8.88 5.54
N ALA A 17 5.11 8.32 6.31
CA ALA A 17 5.24 8.59 7.73
C ALA A 17 5.48 10.09 8.02
N ALA A 18 6.31 10.77 7.21
CA ALA A 18 6.54 12.21 7.36
C ALA A 18 5.26 13.04 7.08
N LEU A 19 4.50 12.69 6.05
CA LEU A 19 3.20 13.31 5.74
C LEU A 19 2.16 13.09 6.85
N LEU A 20 2.13 11.91 7.47
CA LEU A 20 1.23 11.66 8.61
C LEU A 20 1.68 12.42 9.86
N LEU A 21 3.00 12.52 10.08
CA LEU A 21 3.54 13.27 11.21
C LEU A 21 3.31 14.78 11.08
N SER A 22 3.17 15.32 9.86
CA SER A 22 2.93 16.76 9.66
C SER A 22 1.50 17.20 10.01
N THR A 23 0.52 16.29 9.99
CA THR A 23 -0.86 16.58 10.45
C THR A 23 -1.01 16.55 11.96
N MET A 24 -0.07 15.93 12.67
CA MET A 24 -0.09 15.86 14.13
C MET A 24 0.26 17.21 14.76
N ARG A 25 -0.29 17.45 15.96
CA ARG A 25 0.11 18.60 16.78
C ARG A 25 1.61 18.52 17.09
N GLY A 26 2.28 19.69 17.08
CA GLY A 26 3.74 19.76 17.22
C GLY A 26 4.31 19.12 18.49
N GLU A 27 3.53 19.06 19.58
CA GLU A 27 3.90 18.36 20.82
C GLU A 27 3.89 16.84 20.66
N ASP A 28 2.83 16.28 20.08
CA ASP A 28 2.69 14.85 19.84
C ASP A 28 3.74 14.36 18.83
N ARG A 29 3.97 15.14 17.77
CA ARG A 29 5.02 14.91 16.78
C ARG A 29 6.40 14.79 17.42
N ARG A 30 6.77 15.76 18.28
CA ARG A 30 8.07 15.77 18.98
C ARG A 30 8.20 14.58 19.93
N ARG A 31 7.14 14.28 20.69
CA ARG A 31 7.12 13.15 21.62
C ARG A 31 7.29 11.82 20.88
N LEU A 32 6.63 11.63 19.74
CA LEU A 32 6.73 10.40 18.95
C LEU A 32 8.11 10.26 18.31
N LEU A 33 8.66 11.33 17.73
CA LEU A 33 10.03 11.35 17.18
C LEU A 33 11.11 11.11 18.24
N SER A 34 10.89 11.52 19.51
CA SER A 34 11.84 11.27 20.59
C SER A 34 11.90 9.81 21.05
N ARG A 35 10.88 9.01 20.74
CA ARG A 35 10.79 7.60 21.09
C ARG A 35 11.35 6.67 20.01
N LEU A 36 11.58 7.20 18.80
CA LEU A 36 12.14 6.43 17.70
C LEU A 36 13.67 6.30 17.84
N PRO A 37 14.26 5.18 17.39
CA PRO A 37 15.71 5.07 17.24
C PRO A 37 16.25 6.20 16.36
N ARG A 38 17.41 6.78 16.73
CA ARG A 38 18.00 7.93 16.02
C ARG A 38 18.14 7.69 14.51
N ALA A 39 18.49 6.47 14.11
CA ALA A 39 18.62 6.09 12.70
C ALA A 39 17.30 6.18 11.91
N ALA A 40 16.16 5.91 12.56
CA ALA A 40 14.83 6.03 11.95
C ALA A 40 14.28 7.46 12.02
N ALA A 41 14.62 8.21 13.08
CA ALA A 41 14.13 9.57 13.28
C ALA A 41 14.82 10.61 12.37
N ALA A 42 16.10 10.42 12.04
CA ALA A 42 16.86 11.40 11.26
C ALA A 42 16.30 11.63 9.84
N PRO A 43 15.96 10.60 9.04
CA PRO A 43 15.32 10.79 7.74
C PRO A 43 13.94 11.45 7.85
N LEU A 44 13.15 11.11 8.88
CA LEU A 44 11.81 11.67 9.07
C LEU A 44 11.85 13.16 9.41
N ARG A 45 12.81 13.61 10.24
CA ARG A 45 13.00 15.03 10.55
C ARG A 45 13.33 15.84 9.30
N ARG A 46 14.26 15.35 8.48
CA ARG A 46 14.62 16.00 7.22
C ARG A 46 13.41 16.15 6.30
N LEU A 47 12.58 15.12 6.17
CA LEU A 47 11.38 15.18 5.34
C LEU A 47 10.33 16.15 5.89
N LEU A 48 10.21 16.25 7.21
CA LEU A 48 9.34 17.24 7.84
C LEU A 48 9.83 18.67 7.56
N ASP A 49 11.14 18.92 7.64
CA ASP A 49 11.72 20.22 7.28
C ASP A 49 11.48 20.56 5.80
N GLU A 50 11.60 19.56 4.91
CA GLU A 50 11.29 19.69 3.48
C GLU A 50 9.79 19.99 3.24
N LEU A 51 8.89 19.34 3.98
CA LEU A 51 7.43 19.57 3.93
C LEU A 51 7.03 20.94 4.48
N ASP A 52 7.63 21.38 5.58
CA ASP A 52 7.38 22.70 6.18
C ASP A 52 7.87 23.84 5.27
N ALA A 53 8.88 23.59 4.42
CA ALA A 53 9.40 24.54 3.45
C ALA A 53 8.59 24.61 2.13
N MET A 54 7.68 23.66 1.89
CA MET A 54 6.87 23.63 0.66
C MET A 54 5.59 24.48 0.81
N PRO A 55 5.23 25.29 -0.20
CA PRO A 55 4.01 26.12 -0.17
C PRO A 55 2.74 25.32 -0.49
N TRP A 56 2.70 24.03 -0.15
CA TRP A 56 1.60 23.12 -0.47
C TRP A 56 0.67 22.94 0.72
N PRO A 57 -0.63 22.66 0.49
CA PRO A 57 -1.56 22.30 1.56
C PRO A 57 -1.26 20.87 2.03
N VAL A 58 -0.20 20.71 2.82
CA VAL A 58 0.28 19.42 3.32
C VAL A 58 -0.81 18.67 4.11
N ALA A 59 -1.67 19.40 4.81
CA ALA A 59 -2.82 18.83 5.51
C ALA A 59 -3.81 18.15 4.54
N GLU A 60 -4.14 18.79 3.43
CA GLU A 60 -5.05 18.22 2.41
C GLU A 60 -4.43 16.99 1.73
N LEU A 61 -3.11 17.01 1.49
CA LEU A 61 -2.39 15.86 0.94
C LEU A 61 -2.40 14.67 1.90
N ALA A 62 -2.21 14.92 3.19
CA ALA A 62 -2.27 13.89 4.20
C ALA A 62 -3.69 13.38 4.44
N ASP A 63 -4.71 14.24 4.39
CA ASP A 63 -6.12 13.86 4.46
C ASP A 63 -6.52 13.02 3.24
N ALA A 64 -6.09 13.36 2.03
CA ALA A 64 -6.34 12.55 0.83
C ALA A 64 -5.66 11.18 0.92
N LEU A 65 -4.43 11.13 1.47
CA LEU A 65 -3.70 9.88 1.67
C LEU A 65 -4.34 9.00 2.76
N LEU A 66 -4.81 9.62 3.84
CA LEU A 66 -5.56 8.95 4.90
C LEU A 66 -6.92 8.49 4.41
N ALA A 67 -7.62 9.30 3.61
CA ALA A 67 -8.88 8.91 2.98
C ALA A 67 -8.68 7.73 2.02
N ASP A 68 -7.57 7.65 1.30
CA ASP A 68 -7.21 6.51 0.45
C ASP A 68 -6.86 5.25 1.27
N GLU A 69 -6.16 5.39 2.41
CA GLU A 69 -5.91 4.28 3.34
C GLU A 69 -7.19 3.81 4.04
N VAL A 70 -8.03 4.74 4.49
CA VAL A 70 -9.31 4.45 5.09
C VAL A 70 -10.24 3.85 4.04
N LEU A 71 -10.24 4.30 2.79
CA LEU A 71 -10.92 3.58 1.70
C LEU A 71 -10.31 2.19 1.47
N GLY A 72 -9.00 2.02 1.60
CA GLY A 72 -8.37 0.70 1.58
C GLY A 72 -8.81 -0.22 2.73
N LEU A 73 -9.12 0.34 3.90
CA LEU A 73 -9.48 -0.38 5.13
C LEU A 73 -10.99 -0.47 5.41
N THR A 74 -11.80 0.45 4.88
CA THR A 74 -13.24 0.61 5.13
C THR A 74 -14.08 0.62 3.87
N ALA A 75 -13.50 0.47 2.67
CA ALA A 75 -14.32 0.17 1.51
C ALA A 75 -15.04 -1.14 1.81
N ARG A 76 -16.37 -1.05 1.88
CA ARG A 76 -17.30 -2.17 1.68
C ARG A 76 -17.09 -2.92 0.35
N ASN A 77 -16.06 -2.53 -0.42
CA ASN A 77 -15.64 -3.05 -1.71
C ASN A 77 -14.20 -3.63 -1.65
N SER A 78 -13.55 -3.66 -0.49
CA SER A 78 -12.38 -4.51 -0.29
C SER A 78 -12.90 -5.92 -0.08
N PRO A 79 -12.65 -6.87 -1.01
CA PRO A 79 -13.09 -8.23 -0.81
C PRO A 79 -12.49 -8.76 0.48
N ASP A 80 -13.33 -9.39 1.31
CA ASP A 80 -12.86 -10.18 2.44
C ASP A 80 -11.71 -11.08 1.97
N LEU A 81 -10.65 -11.16 2.77
CA LEU A 81 -9.41 -11.80 2.35
C LEU A 81 -9.64 -13.25 1.92
N GLU A 82 -10.57 -13.95 2.58
CA GLU A 82 -11.00 -15.30 2.19
C GLU A 82 -11.62 -15.32 0.78
N ARG A 83 -12.44 -14.31 0.45
CA ARG A 83 -13.06 -14.16 -0.88
C ARG A 83 -12.02 -13.84 -1.95
N LEU A 84 -11.05 -12.97 -1.62
CA LEU A 84 -9.93 -12.65 -2.51
C LEU A 84 -9.07 -13.90 -2.77
N VAL A 85 -8.67 -14.64 -1.72
CA VAL A 85 -7.93 -15.91 -1.85
C VAL A 85 -8.76 -16.93 -2.63
N GLY A 86 -10.08 -16.96 -2.47
CA GLY A 86 -10.98 -17.80 -3.26
C GLY A 86 -10.88 -17.59 -4.78
N LEU A 87 -10.46 -16.42 -5.25
CA LEU A 87 -10.22 -16.17 -6.69
C LEU A 87 -9.03 -16.98 -7.23
N SER A 88 -8.09 -17.40 -6.39
CA SER A 88 -6.96 -18.25 -6.81
C SER A 88 -7.40 -19.62 -7.35
N GLN A 89 -8.59 -20.09 -6.94
CA GLN A 89 -9.17 -21.34 -7.43
C GLN A 89 -9.79 -21.19 -8.83
N ARG A 90 -10.00 -19.96 -9.31
CA ARG A 90 -10.67 -19.64 -10.59
C ARG A 90 -9.76 -18.98 -11.60
N LEU A 91 -8.81 -18.19 -11.12
CA LEU A 91 -7.94 -17.38 -11.96
C LEU A 91 -6.59 -18.05 -12.13
N SER A 92 -5.99 -17.85 -13.29
CA SER A 92 -4.57 -18.18 -13.47
C SER A 92 -3.70 -17.29 -12.57
N PRO A 93 -2.47 -17.70 -12.23
CA PRO A 93 -1.55 -16.89 -11.44
C PRO A 93 -1.36 -15.47 -11.99
N ALA A 94 -1.38 -15.33 -13.32
CA ALA A 94 -1.24 -14.07 -14.03
C ALA A 94 -2.45 -13.14 -13.82
N TRP A 95 -3.67 -13.67 -13.89
CA TRP A 95 -4.89 -12.88 -13.65
C TRP A 95 -5.06 -12.53 -12.17
N PHE A 96 -4.69 -13.47 -11.29
CA PHE A 96 -4.69 -13.23 -9.85
C PHE A 96 -3.67 -12.15 -9.46
N ALA A 97 -2.47 -12.14 -10.06
CA ALA A 97 -1.48 -11.08 -9.85
C ALA A 97 -1.99 -9.70 -10.27
N ARG A 98 -2.70 -9.61 -11.40
CA ARG A 98 -3.33 -8.36 -11.85
C ARG A 98 -4.43 -7.89 -10.91
N ALA A 99 -5.27 -8.82 -10.46
CA ALA A 99 -6.28 -8.54 -9.44
C ALA A 99 -5.60 -8.01 -8.17
N LEU A 100 -4.64 -8.73 -7.59
CA LEU A 100 -3.94 -8.32 -6.37
C LEU A 100 -3.21 -6.97 -6.52
N ALA A 101 -2.63 -6.68 -7.69
CA ALA A 101 -1.98 -5.41 -7.97
C ALA A 101 -2.96 -4.22 -7.99
N ALA A 102 -4.25 -4.47 -8.24
CA ALA A 102 -5.29 -3.44 -8.20
C ALA A 102 -5.65 -3.00 -6.76
N TRP A 103 -5.29 -3.77 -5.72
CA TRP A 103 -5.46 -3.39 -4.31
C TRP A 103 -4.11 -3.06 -3.64
N PRO A 104 -3.57 -1.84 -3.80
CA PRO A 104 -2.29 -1.45 -3.20
C PRO A 104 -2.29 -1.43 -1.66
N GLY A 105 -3.48 -1.39 -1.02
CA GLY A 105 -3.63 -1.45 0.44
C GLY A 105 -3.53 -2.86 1.05
N LEU A 106 -3.48 -3.92 0.23
CA LEU A 106 -3.35 -5.30 0.71
C LEU A 106 -1.88 -5.70 0.85
N ASP A 107 -1.53 -6.33 1.99
CA ASP A 107 -0.21 -6.91 2.17
C ASP A 107 -0.05 -8.13 1.25
N ARG A 108 0.74 -7.94 0.20
CA ARG A 108 0.99 -8.97 -0.82
C ARG A 108 1.69 -10.19 -0.26
N ASN A 109 2.60 -10.03 0.71
CA ASN A 109 3.29 -11.17 1.32
C ASN A 109 2.31 -12.02 2.12
N PHE A 110 1.39 -11.37 2.82
CA PHE A 110 0.33 -12.06 3.54
C PHE A 110 -0.61 -12.81 2.60
N CYS A 111 -1.08 -12.18 1.51
CA CYS A 111 -1.90 -12.85 0.51
C CYS A 111 -1.19 -14.06 -0.11
N LEU A 112 0.09 -13.91 -0.49
CA LEU A 112 0.87 -15.00 -1.07
C LEU A 112 1.07 -16.18 -0.09
N ALA A 113 1.15 -15.91 1.21
CA ALA A 113 1.29 -16.95 2.24
C ALA A 113 0.03 -17.82 2.41
N LEU A 114 -1.12 -17.32 1.97
CA LEU A 114 -2.41 -18.02 2.03
C LEU A 114 -2.71 -18.85 0.76
N LEU A 115 -1.86 -18.78 -0.26
CA LEU A 115 -2.03 -19.49 -1.51
C LEU A 115 -1.30 -20.83 -1.49
N ASP A 116 -1.75 -21.75 -2.34
CA ASP A 116 -1.02 -22.99 -2.59
C ASP A 116 0.41 -22.68 -3.08
N PRO A 117 1.45 -23.36 -2.55
CA PRO A 117 2.85 -23.03 -2.85
C PRO A 117 3.20 -22.90 -4.35
N PRO A 118 2.79 -23.82 -5.25
CA PRO A 118 3.10 -23.67 -6.68
C PRO A 118 2.38 -22.48 -7.31
N PHE A 119 1.16 -22.17 -6.88
CA PHE A 119 0.41 -21.02 -7.35
C PHE A 119 1.04 -19.71 -6.88
N ALA A 120 1.43 -19.65 -5.60
CA ALA A 120 2.10 -18.49 -5.01
C ALA A 120 3.40 -18.12 -5.74
N VAL A 121 4.20 -19.11 -6.15
CA VAL A 121 5.40 -18.90 -6.96
C VAL A 121 5.06 -18.24 -8.31
N GLY A 122 4.04 -18.75 -8.99
CA GLY A 122 3.55 -18.17 -10.25
C GLY A 122 3.07 -16.73 -10.08
N VAL A 123 2.27 -16.46 -9.05
CA VAL A 123 1.76 -15.10 -8.75
C VAL A 123 2.91 -14.15 -8.43
N ARG A 124 3.92 -14.60 -7.68
CA ARG A 124 5.10 -13.79 -7.34
C ARG A 124 5.90 -13.43 -8.59
N HIS A 125 6.09 -14.38 -9.51
CA HIS A 125 6.76 -14.12 -10.77
C HIS A 125 5.99 -13.08 -11.62
N GLU A 126 4.67 -13.21 -11.70
CA GLU A 126 3.83 -12.28 -12.46
C GLU A 126 3.83 -10.87 -11.84
N LEU A 127 3.74 -10.77 -10.51
CA LEU A 127 3.81 -9.48 -9.81
C LEU A 127 5.14 -8.76 -10.00
N ALA A 128 6.26 -9.50 -10.06
CA ALA A 128 7.58 -8.93 -10.28
C ALA A 128 7.72 -8.32 -11.69
N ASN A 129 6.98 -8.86 -12.66
CA ASN A 129 7.00 -8.43 -14.05
C ASN A 129 5.85 -7.48 -14.42
N LEU A 130 4.94 -7.20 -13.47
CA LEU A 130 3.75 -6.41 -13.75
C LEU A 130 4.11 -4.91 -13.82
N PRO A 131 3.79 -4.20 -14.92
CA PRO A 131 3.91 -2.75 -14.95
C PRO A 131 2.89 -2.12 -13.99
N THR A 132 3.20 -0.90 -13.53
CA THR A 132 2.25 -0.11 -12.73
C THR A 132 0.93 0.05 -13.47
N LEU A 133 -0.16 -0.38 -12.85
CA LEU A 133 -1.48 -0.33 -13.46
C LEU A 133 -1.98 1.11 -13.56
N PRO A 134 -2.46 1.56 -14.74
CA PRO A 134 -3.20 2.81 -14.86
C PRO A 134 -4.43 2.81 -13.95
N PRO A 135 -4.82 3.94 -13.32
CA PRO A 135 -5.92 3.98 -12.35
C PRO A 135 -7.24 3.40 -12.88
N LYS A 136 -7.65 3.77 -14.10
CA LYS A 136 -8.88 3.25 -14.73
C LYS A 136 -8.85 1.74 -14.95
N LEU A 137 -7.67 1.17 -15.21
CA LEU A 137 -7.51 -0.28 -15.38
C LEU A 137 -7.57 -0.99 -14.03
N ALA A 138 -6.95 -0.42 -12.99
CA ALA A 138 -7.06 -0.93 -11.63
C ALA A 138 -8.52 -0.96 -11.18
N ASP A 139 -9.30 0.09 -11.43
CA ASP A 139 -10.71 0.13 -11.04
C ASP A 139 -11.57 -0.88 -11.82
N ALA A 140 -11.32 -1.06 -13.13
CA ALA A 140 -11.97 -2.10 -13.91
C ALA A 140 -11.64 -3.51 -13.40
N LEU A 141 -10.37 -3.77 -13.04
CA LEU A 141 -9.95 -5.05 -12.46
C LEU A 141 -10.61 -5.30 -11.10
N LYS A 142 -10.74 -4.27 -10.26
CA LYS A 142 -11.47 -4.38 -8.99
C LYS A 142 -12.92 -4.76 -9.22
N ALA A 143 -13.61 -4.07 -10.13
CA ALA A 143 -15.01 -4.32 -10.46
C ALA A 143 -15.22 -5.76 -10.97
N GLU A 144 -14.36 -6.22 -11.86
CA GLU A 144 -14.42 -7.59 -12.41
C GLU A 144 -14.20 -8.66 -11.34
N ALA A 145 -13.16 -8.51 -10.51
CA ALA A 145 -12.91 -9.46 -9.43
C ALA A 145 -14.02 -9.46 -8.38
N LEU A 146 -14.65 -8.32 -8.09
CA LEU A 146 -15.83 -8.25 -7.24
C LEU A 146 -17.04 -8.95 -7.86
N ALA A 147 -17.28 -8.78 -9.17
CA ALA A 147 -18.35 -9.48 -9.88
C ALA A 147 -18.14 -11.01 -9.83
N LEU A 148 -16.91 -11.48 -10.04
CA LEU A 148 -16.56 -12.89 -9.89
C LEU A 148 -16.82 -13.41 -8.48
N ILE A 149 -16.54 -12.61 -7.44
CA ILE A 149 -16.82 -13.00 -6.05
C ILE A 149 -18.34 -13.08 -5.80
N ALA A 150 -19.11 -12.11 -6.30
CA ALA A 150 -20.56 -12.04 -6.11
C ALA A 150 -21.32 -13.18 -6.81
N ASP A 151 -20.84 -13.62 -7.98
CA ASP A 151 -21.35 -14.78 -8.73
C ASP A 151 -21.32 -16.10 -7.92
N ARG A 152 -20.61 -16.12 -6.78
CA ARG A 152 -20.53 -17.26 -5.87
C ARG A 152 -21.54 -17.23 -4.72
N GLU A 153 -22.36 -16.19 -4.54
CA GLU A 153 -23.40 -16.18 -3.50
C GLU A 153 -24.62 -17.01 -3.96
N PRO A 154 -24.85 -18.24 -3.44
CA PRO A 154 -26.19 -18.82 -3.54
C PRO A 154 -27.14 -17.94 -2.74
N ALA A 155 -28.29 -17.61 -3.32
CA ALA A 155 -29.39 -16.95 -2.62
C ALA A 155 -29.63 -17.66 -1.29
N ARG A 156 -29.38 -16.95 -0.18
CA ARG A 156 -29.76 -17.41 1.16
C ARG A 156 -31.27 -17.31 1.33
#